data_AF-A0A925D5E3-F1
#
_entry.id   AF-A0A925D5E3-F1
#
_cell.length_a   1.000
_cell.length_b   1.000
_cell.length_c   1.000
_cell.angle_alpha   90.00
_cell.angle_beta   90.00
_cell.angle_gamma   90.00
#
_symmetry.space_group_name_H-M   'P 1'
#
loop_
_entity.id
_entity.type
_entity.pdbx_description
1 polymer ?
#
loop_
_entity_poly.entity_id
_entity_poly.type
_entity_poly.pdbx_seq_one_letter_code
_entity_poly.pdbx_strand_id
1 'polypeptide(L)'
;KASLKTKEDAEAYVASVRKKIRHSFGPNPERTPLNVKITGTVERDAYKIEKIIFESRPGFLVTGNLYLPQGRKFPLPGVVGVCGHSANGKAAEAYQSFAQGLARQGYVTFIFDPIGQGERLQYVDAALKPKHGIGVSEHLYAGNQQFLVGGFFGMWRAWDGIRALDYLLSREEVDPKHVGITGNSGGGTMTTWLCGLEPRWTMAAPACFVTTFRRNLENELPADTEQCPPRAIALGLDHDDFLAAMAPKPIIILAKERDFFDVRGSLDAFARLKRLYTLLGAADNIQLHIGPTEHGYSQENREAMYRFFNRVTKISDTEQEPALTIEKDETLQCTPHGQVAELKSRTVFSCTKDRSLELAKSRKPLAGDELKNAVTAVLQLPPAAKEPPEFRILRGLKSRNYPRAHAATYAVESEPGVFALVTRLGNQSHISRPPQDPSPALLYISHHSADVEMREEPAIKDWLGKFPDRAFYACDVRGIGESRPDTCGSDQFLTPYGSDYFYAIHALMLEKPYIGQKTLDVLRVIDFLHSGGH
;
A
#
# COMPACT_ATOMS: atom_id res chain seq x y z
N LYS A 1 22.05 7.74 2.44
CA LYS A 1 22.10 9.21 2.67
C LYS A 1 23.32 9.68 3.47
N ALA A 2 23.77 8.94 4.50
CA ALA A 2 24.97 9.32 5.29
C ALA A 2 26.26 9.50 4.46
N SER A 3 26.31 8.93 3.25
CA SER A 3 27.43 9.06 2.32
C SER A 3 27.44 10.33 1.44
N LEU A 4 26.34 11.09 1.33
CA LEU A 4 26.28 12.27 0.45
C LEU A 4 27.11 13.40 1.05
N LYS A 5 28.08 14.00 0.35
CA LYS A 5 28.99 15.00 0.94
C LYS A 5 28.81 16.39 0.35
N THR A 6 28.40 16.49 -0.91
CA THR A 6 28.30 17.77 -1.62
C THR A 6 26.88 18.08 -2.08
N LYS A 7 26.68 19.27 -2.64
CA LYS A 7 25.43 19.66 -3.28
C LYS A 7 25.15 18.80 -4.52
N GLU A 8 26.17 18.50 -5.30
CA GLU A 8 26.09 17.66 -6.50
C GLU A 8 25.68 16.22 -6.14
N ASP A 9 26.22 15.66 -5.05
CA ASP A 9 25.77 14.36 -4.52
C ASP A 9 24.28 14.38 -4.17
N ALA A 10 23.82 15.46 -3.53
CA ALA A 10 22.42 15.64 -3.16
C ALA A 10 21.50 15.77 -4.38
N GLU A 11 21.88 16.53 -5.40
CA GLU A 11 21.13 16.67 -6.65
C GLU A 11 21.05 15.34 -7.42
N ALA A 12 22.18 14.62 -7.51
CA ALA A 12 22.23 13.29 -8.11
C ALA A 12 21.35 12.29 -7.34
N TYR A 13 21.32 12.38 -6.01
CA TYR A 13 20.43 11.60 -5.17
C TYR A 13 18.96 11.85 -5.48
N VAL A 14 18.54 13.13 -5.55
CA VAL A 14 17.17 13.54 -5.87
C VAL A 14 16.75 13.02 -7.25
N ALA A 15 17.63 13.12 -8.26
CA ALA A 15 17.37 12.57 -9.58
C ALA A 15 17.21 11.04 -9.56
N SER A 16 18.05 10.34 -8.78
CA SER A 16 17.98 8.89 -8.63
C SER A 16 16.66 8.43 -7.99
N VAL A 17 16.22 9.07 -6.90
CA VAL A 17 14.96 8.70 -6.23
C VAL A 17 13.75 8.94 -7.14
N ARG A 18 13.72 10.05 -7.90
CA ARG A 18 12.64 10.30 -8.88
C ARG A 18 12.52 9.16 -9.91
N LYS A 19 13.66 8.68 -10.43
CA LYS A 19 13.68 7.55 -11.37
C LYS A 19 13.18 6.26 -10.73
N LYS A 20 13.61 5.96 -9.50
CA LYS A 20 13.19 4.76 -8.75
C LYS A 20 11.70 4.80 -8.40
N ILE A 21 11.20 5.93 -7.92
CA ILE A 21 9.77 6.14 -7.64
C ILE A 21 8.95 5.91 -8.91
N ARG A 22 9.39 6.47 -10.04
CA ARG A 22 8.72 6.26 -11.33
C ARG A 22 8.74 4.79 -11.76
N HIS A 23 9.83 4.07 -11.50
CA HIS A 23 9.92 2.64 -11.79
C HIS A 23 8.93 1.82 -10.94
N SER A 24 8.75 2.19 -9.67
CA SER A 24 7.82 1.53 -8.75
C SER A 24 6.34 1.77 -9.13
N PHE A 25 5.96 2.99 -9.48
CA PHE A 25 4.57 3.34 -9.81
C PHE A 25 4.18 3.08 -11.27
N GLY A 26 5.16 2.92 -12.15
CA GLY A 26 4.95 2.79 -13.59
C GLY A 26 4.63 4.12 -14.30
N PRO A 27 4.34 4.07 -15.62
CA PRO A 27 4.03 5.25 -16.39
C PRO A 27 2.72 5.90 -15.94
N ASN A 28 2.64 7.21 -16.11
CA ASN A 28 1.38 7.92 -15.94
C ASN A 28 0.38 7.46 -17.01
N PRO A 29 -0.91 7.31 -16.66
CA PRO A 29 -1.97 7.27 -17.66
C PRO A 29 -1.95 8.51 -18.55
N GLU A 30 -2.60 8.41 -19.71
CA GLU A 30 -2.80 9.56 -20.58
C GLU A 30 -3.68 10.62 -19.91
N ARG A 31 -3.33 11.90 -20.07
CA ARG A 31 -4.19 13.02 -19.64
C ARG A 31 -5.31 13.19 -20.66
N THR A 32 -6.54 12.90 -20.26
CA THR A 32 -7.75 13.12 -21.06
C THR A 32 -8.42 14.45 -20.71
N PRO A 33 -9.50 14.89 -21.38
CA PRO A 33 -10.31 16.02 -20.88
C PRO A 33 -10.85 15.73 -19.47
N LEU A 34 -10.92 16.77 -18.61
CA LEU A 34 -11.44 16.64 -17.23
C LEU A 34 -12.98 16.59 -17.17
N ASN A 35 -13.70 17.03 -18.21
CA ASN A 35 -15.17 17.02 -18.27
C ASN A 35 -15.84 17.56 -16.99
N VAL A 36 -15.32 18.69 -16.49
CA VAL A 36 -15.71 19.27 -15.19
C VAL A 36 -17.17 19.72 -15.20
N LYS A 37 -17.89 19.41 -14.12
CA LYS A 37 -19.24 19.91 -13.84
C LYS A 37 -19.31 20.48 -12.44
N ILE A 38 -19.90 21.67 -12.32
CA ILE A 38 -20.31 22.25 -11.03
C ILE A 38 -21.75 21.80 -10.79
N THR A 39 -22.00 21.02 -9.75
CA THR A 39 -23.33 20.47 -9.44
C THR A 39 -24.10 21.28 -8.41
N GLY A 40 -23.44 22.24 -7.76
CA GLY A 40 -24.07 23.20 -6.88
C GLY A 40 -23.05 24.10 -6.19
N THR A 41 -23.54 25.15 -5.56
CA THR A 41 -22.73 26.13 -4.82
C THR A 41 -23.36 26.36 -3.45
N VAL A 42 -22.51 26.51 -2.44
CA VAL A 42 -22.90 26.75 -1.05
C VAL A 42 -22.19 28.01 -0.55
N GLU A 43 -22.96 29.04 -0.21
CA GLU A 43 -22.43 30.33 0.24
C GLU A 43 -22.12 30.31 1.74
N ARG A 44 -20.94 30.80 2.13
CA ARG A 44 -20.55 31.03 3.54
C ARG A 44 -20.04 32.46 3.71
N ASP A 45 -19.76 32.82 4.95
CA ASP A 45 -19.34 34.16 5.35
C ASP A 45 -17.98 34.57 4.74
N ALA A 46 -17.01 33.65 4.67
CA ALA A 46 -15.64 33.96 4.24
C ALA A 46 -15.22 33.28 2.92
N TYR A 47 -16.00 32.33 2.44
CA TYR A 47 -15.73 31.56 1.23
C TYR A 47 -17.05 31.03 0.65
N LYS A 48 -17.02 30.55 -0.59
CA LYS A 48 -18.08 29.68 -1.13
C LYS A 48 -17.53 28.30 -1.39
N ILE A 49 -18.39 27.29 -1.41
CA ILE A 49 -18.04 25.92 -1.77
C ILE A 49 -18.70 25.58 -3.09
N GLU A 50 -17.91 25.29 -4.13
CA GLU A 50 -18.41 24.71 -5.38
C GLU A 50 -18.33 23.17 -5.29
N LYS A 51 -19.41 22.48 -5.62
CA LYS A 51 -19.49 21.01 -5.70
C LYS A 51 -19.07 20.58 -7.09
N ILE A 52 -17.99 19.81 -7.18
CA ILE A 52 -17.31 19.50 -8.44
C ILE A 52 -17.38 18.01 -8.72
N ILE A 53 -17.71 17.67 -9.96
CA ILE A 53 -17.47 16.34 -10.54
C ILE A 53 -16.54 16.51 -11.74
N PHE A 54 -15.47 15.72 -11.80
CA PHE A 54 -14.59 15.66 -12.97
C PHE A 54 -14.18 14.21 -13.28
N GLU A 55 -13.58 13.99 -14.45
CA GLU A 55 -13.06 12.70 -14.89
C GLU A 55 -11.53 12.65 -14.73
N SER A 56 -11.03 11.76 -13.88
CA SER A 56 -9.58 11.48 -13.84
C SER A 56 -9.14 10.54 -14.97
N ARG A 57 -10.08 9.74 -15.48
CA ARG A 57 -9.98 8.88 -16.67
C ARG A 57 -11.34 8.88 -17.37
N PRO A 58 -11.42 8.54 -18.67
CA PRO A 58 -12.69 8.53 -19.40
C PRO A 58 -13.80 7.76 -18.67
N GLY A 59 -14.86 8.48 -18.30
CA GLY A 59 -16.02 7.95 -17.58
C GLY A 59 -15.76 7.52 -16.12
N PHE A 60 -14.58 7.78 -15.54
CA PHE A 60 -14.26 7.49 -14.14
C PHE A 60 -14.36 8.77 -13.31
N LEU A 61 -15.47 8.92 -12.60
CA LEU A 61 -15.83 10.17 -11.93
C LEU A 61 -15.10 10.33 -10.59
N VAL A 62 -14.69 11.58 -10.34
CA VAL A 62 -14.12 12.07 -9.08
C VAL A 62 -15.00 13.20 -8.57
N THR A 63 -15.46 13.08 -7.34
CA THR A 63 -16.25 14.09 -6.62
C THR A 63 -15.36 14.90 -5.70
N GLY A 64 -15.58 16.21 -5.61
CA GLY A 64 -14.78 17.10 -4.78
C GLY A 64 -15.46 18.42 -4.48
N ASN A 65 -14.94 19.14 -3.49
CA ASN A 65 -15.40 20.47 -3.12
C ASN A 65 -14.27 21.47 -3.30
N LEU A 66 -14.55 22.56 -4.01
CA LEU A 66 -13.65 23.71 -4.16
C LEU A 66 -14.10 24.80 -3.19
N TYR A 67 -13.29 25.05 -2.16
CA TYR A 67 -13.47 26.15 -1.23
C TYR A 67 -12.78 27.39 -1.80
N LEU A 68 -13.57 28.38 -2.21
CA LEU A 68 -13.09 29.60 -2.84
C LEU A 68 -13.23 30.80 -1.89
N PRO A 69 -12.12 31.42 -1.46
CA PRO A 69 -12.16 32.61 -0.59
C PRO A 69 -12.97 33.75 -1.19
N GLN A 70 -13.69 34.50 -0.34
CA GLN A 70 -14.42 35.71 -0.71
C GLN A 70 -13.69 36.97 -0.24
N GLY A 71 -13.97 38.11 -0.89
CA GLY A 71 -13.44 39.42 -0.48
C GLY A 71 -11.93 39.61 -0.68
N ARG A 72 -11.28 38.76 -1.49
CA ARG A 72 -9.85 38.84 -1.80
C ARG A 72 -9.61 38.99 -3.30
N LYS A 73 -8.47 39.56 -3.67
CA LYS A 73 -8.05 39.72 -5.06
C LYS A 73 -7.31 38.47 -5.55
N PHE A 74 -7.82 37.86 -6.62
CA PHE A 74 -7.17 36.74 -7.30
C PHE A 74 -5.99 37.19 -8.18
N PRO A 75 -5.04 36.29 -8.50
CA PRO A 75 -4.97 34.88 -8.10
C PRO A 75 -4.48 34.68 -6.66
N LEU A 76 -4.88 33.57 -6.03
CA LEU A 76 -4.54 33.20 -4.65
C LEU A 76 -3.81 31.84 -4.62
N PRO A 77 -2.96 31.57 -3.61
CA PRO A 77 -2.33 30.26 -3.46
C PRO A 77 -3.35 29.12 -3.43
N GLY A 78 -3.03 28.01 -4.10
CA GLY A 78 -3.88 26.83 -4.18
C GLY A 78 -3.44 25.72 -3.23
N VAL A 79 -4.38 24.92 -2.72
CA VAL A 79 -4.06 23.68 -2.00
C VAL A 79 -4.96 22.55 -2.48
N VAL A 80 -4.36 21.40 -2.78
CA VAL A 80 -5.10 20.14 -2.94
C VAL A 80 -5.13 19.40 -1.61
N GLY A 81 -6.34 19.11 -1.13
CA GLY A 81 -6.60 18.26 0.02
C GLY A 81 -6.79 16.81 -0.40
N VAL A 82 -6.14 15.89 0.29
CA VAL A 82 -6.34 14.44 0.12
C VAL A 82 -6.81 13.80 1.42
N CYS A 83 -7.84 12.95 1.32
CA CYS A 83 -8.46 12.34 2.50
C CYS A 83 -7.78 11.02 2.87
N GLY A 84 -7.70 10.75 4.17
CA GLY A 84 -7.40 9.42 4.73
C GLY A 84 -8.63 8.54 4.81
N HIS A 85 -8.57 7.51 5.65
CA HIS A 85 -9.56 6.42 5.68
C HIS A 85 -10.85 6.79 6.42
N SER A 86 -11.58 7.80 5.95
CA SER A 86 -12.93 8.16 6.42
C SER A 86 -14.02 7.59 5.52
N ALA A 87 -15.12 7.14 6.13
CA ALA A 87 -16.25 6.60 5.37
C ALA A 87 -16.88 7.65 4.44
N ASN A 88 -17.08 8.87 4.92
CA ASN A 88 -17.68 9.98 4.17
C ASN A 88 -16.66 10.88 3.44
N GLY A 89 -15.40 10.44 3.29
CA GLY A 89 -14.40 11.10 2.45
C GLY A 89 -14.17 12.57 2.81
N LYS A 90 -14.32 13.46 1.82
CA LYS A 90 -14.10 14.92 1.95
C LYS A 90 -15.04 15.60 2.97
N ALA A 91 -16.17 14.97 3.29
CA ALA A 91 -17.13 15.48 4.27
C ALA A 91 -16.78 15.11 5.72
N ALA A 92 -15.72 14.31 5.98
CA ALA A 92 -15.34 14.06 7.36
C ALA A 92 -14.77 15.34 8.03
N GLU A 93 -15.08 15.51 9.32
CA GLU A 93 -14.76 16.71 10.10
C GLU A 93 -13.29 17.14 9.97
N ALA A 94 -12.34 16.21 10.11
CA ALA A 94 -10.92 16.52 10.02
C ALA A 94 -10.50 17.10 8.66
N TYR A 95 -11.15 16.66 7.57
CA TYR A 95 -10.84 17.07 6.20
C TYR A 95 -11.56 18.37 5.83
N GLN A 96 -12.81 18.52 6.25
CA GLN A 96 -13.51 19.81 6.20
C GLN A 96 -12.73 20.88 6.94
N SER A 97 -12.20 20.55 8.12
CA SER A 97 -11.57 21.53 9.00
C SER A 97 -10.38 22.22 8.35
N PHE A 98 -9.46 21.46 7.75
CA PHE A 98 -8.33 22.11 7.08
C PHE A 98 -8.74 22.84 5.80
N ALA A 99 -9.75 22.35 5.07
CA ALA A 99 -10.20 23.01 3.85
C ALA A 99 -10.85 24.37 4.17
N GLN A 100 -11.69 24.42 5.20
CA GLN A 100 -12.28 25.67 5.70
C GLN A 100 -11.22 26.61 6.28
N GLY A 101 -10.31 26.09 7.11
CA GLY A 101 -9.23 26.88 7.73
C GLY A 101 -8.32 27.53 6.70
N LEU A 102 -7.93 26.79 5.65
CA LEU A 102 -7.17 27.32 4.52
C LEU A 102 -7.96 28.37 3.72
N ALA A 103 -9.22 28.09 3.39
CA ALA A 103 -10.04 29.04 2.63
C ALA A 103 -10.22 30.38 3.36
N ARG A 104 -10.47 30.35 4.67
CA ARG A 104 -10.56 31.56 5.52
C ARG A 104 -9.26 32.36 5.54
N GLN A 105 -8.11 31.69 5.39
CA GLN A 105 -6.79 32.33 5.32
C GLN A 105 -6.42 32.84 3.93
N GLY A 106 -7.23 32.55 2.91
CA GLY A 106 -7.05 33.03 1.55
C GLY A 106 -6.44 32.02 0.58
N TYR A 107 -6.55 30.72 0.86
CA TYR A 107 -6.16 29.66 -0.07
C TYR A 107 -7.35 29.14 -0.86
N VAL A 108 -7.19 28.98 -2.17
CA VAL A 108 -8.15 28.22 -2.98
C VAL A 108 -7.93 26.74 -2.72
N THR A 109 -8.86 26.08 -2.03
CA THR A 109 -8.64 24.70 -1.55
C THR A 109 -9.57 23.73 -2.26
N PHE A 110 -9.00 22.76 -2.97
CA PHE A 110 -9.76 21.69 -3.62
C PHE A 110 -9.51 20.37 -2.90
N ILE A 111 -10.57 19.77 -2.36
CA ILE A 111 -10.53 18.45 -1.72
C ILE A 111 -11.44 17.48 -2.45
N PHE A 112 -11.01 16.23 -2.61
CA PHE A 112 -11.74 15.21 -3.36
C PHE A 112 -11.88 13.89 -2.60
N ASP A 113 -12.92 13.13 -2.94
CA ASP A 113 -13.17 11.82 -2.34
C ASP A 113 -12.16 10.79 -2.86
N PRO A 114 -11.55 9.98 -1.97
CA PRO A 114 -10.78 8.82 -2.37
C PRO A 114 -11.65 7.76 -3.07
N ILE A 115 -11.02 6.93 -3.89
CA ILE A 115 -11.65 5.73 -4.43
C ILE A 115 -12.12 4.87 -3.25
N GLY A 116 -13.38 4.41 -3.26
CA GLY A 116 -13.95 3.54 -2.22
C GLY A 116 -14.34 4.23 -0.92
N GLN A 117 -14.49 5.56 -0.96
CA GLN A 117 -14.91 6.38 0.17
C GLN A 117 -15.77 7.55 -0.31
N GLY A 118 -16.49 8.21 0.61
CA GLY A 118 -17.37 9.33 0.28
C GLY A 118 -18.38 8.92 -0.79
N GLU A 119 -18.46 9.69 -1.87
CA GLU A 119 -19.39 9.42 -2.97
C GLU A 119 -18.85 8.42 -4.01
N ARG A 120 -17.73 7.75 -3.72
CA ARG A 120 -16.98 6.96 -4.72
C ARG A 120 -16.84 5.49 -4.36
N LEU A 121 -17.86 4.89 -3.75
CA LEU A 121 -17.89 3.44 -3.57
C LEU A 121 -17.83 2.74 -4.93
N GLN A 122 -16.94 1.75 -5.06
CA GLN A 122 -16.68 1.05 -6.33
C GLN A 122 -17.54 -0.21 -6.46
N TYR A 123 -18.01 -0.76 -5.35
CA TYR A 123 -18.78 -2.01 -5.31
C TYR A 123 -20.05 -1.82 -4.50
N VAL A 124 -21.12 -1.35 -5.16
CA VAL A 124 -22.41 -1.11 -4.51
C VAL A 124 -23.48 -2.14 -4.87
N ASP A 125 -24.49 -2.26 -4.01
CA ASP A 125 -25.75 -2.94 -4.31
C ASP A 125 -26.77 -2.00 -5.01
N ALA A 126 -27.97 -2.52 -5.24
CA ALA A 126 -29.04 -1.76 -5.88
C ALA A 126 -29.52 -0.56 -5.04
N ALA A 127 -29.24 -0.55 -3.73
CA ALA A 127 -29.55 0.53 -2.80
C ALA A 127 -28.35 1.46 -2.55
N LEU A 128 -27.31 1.38 -3.39
CA LEU A 128 -26.07 2.17 -3.30
C LEU A 128 -25.28 1.93 -2.00
N LYS A 129 -25.43 0.77 -1.37
CA LYS A 129 -24.70 0.37 -0.16
C LYS A 129 -23.45 -0.45 -0.50
N PRO A 130 -22.36 -0.33 0.27
CA PRO A 130 -21.10 -1.02 0.00
C PRO A 130 -21.23 -2.54 0.17
N LYS A 131 -20.67 -3.31 -0.77
CA LYS A 131 -20.62 -4.78 -0.71
C LYS A 131 -19.33 -5.34 -0.10
N HIS A 132 -18.25 -4.57 -0.14
CA HIS A 132 -16.92 -5.01 0.30
C HIS A 132 -16.31 -4.06 1.36
N GLY A 133 -17.17 -3.44 2.17
CA GLY A 133 -16.77 -2.43 3.16
C GLY A 133 -16.46 -1.08 2.53
N ILE A 134 -15.85 -0.18 3.31
CA ILE A 134 -15.49 1.19 2.92
C ILE A 134 -14.02 1.42 3.29
N GLY A 135 -13.28 2.19 2.49
CA GLY A 135 -11.86 2.44 2.73
C GLY A 135 -11.05 1.15 2.61
N VAL A 136 -10.27 0.82 3.64
CA VAL A 136 -9.29 -0.29 3.64
C VAL A 136 -9.85 -1.59 3.07
N SER A 137 -11.02 -2.07 3.53
CA SER A 137 -11.59 -3.33 3.04
C SER A 137 -11.89 -3.31 1.53
N GLU A 138 -12.41 -2.20 1.00
CA GLU A 138 -12.71 -2.07 -0.42
C GLU A 138 -11.42 -1.88 -1.25
N HIS A 139 -10.45 -1.14 -0.70
CA HIS A 139 -9.13 -0.96 -1.32
C HIS A 139 -8.40 -2.28 -1.50
N LEU A 140 -8.36 -3.14 -0.46
CA LEU A 140 -7.76 -4.47 -0.55
C LEU A 140 -8.44 -5.32 -1.63
N TYR A 141 -9.78 -5.31 -1.67
CA TYR A 141 -10.55 -6.07 -2.65
C TYR A 141 -10.24 -5.62 -4.09
N ALA A 142 -10.21 -4.30 -4.33
CA ALA A 142 -9.87 -3.74 -5.63
C ALA A 142 -8.40 -3.96 -6.00
N GLY A 143 -7.48 -3.70 -5.06
CA GLY A 143 -6.04 -3.78 -5.26
C GLY A 143 -5.56 -5.20 -5.56
N ASN A 144 -6.13 -6.21 -4.88
CA ASN A 144 -5.80 -7.62 -5.14
C ASN A 144 -6.11 -8.02 -6.59
N GLN A 145 -7.20 -7.53 -7.16
CA GLN A 145 -7.53 -7.76 -8.57
C GLN A 145 -6.55 -7.06 -9.52
N GLN A 146 -6.11 -5.85 -9.15
CA GLN A 146 -5.16 -5.10 -9.97
C GLN A 146 -3.78 -5.75 -10.05
N PHE A 147 -3.29 -6.36 -8.97
CA PHE A 147 -2.01 -7.07 -8.99
C PHE A 147 -1.98 -8.17 -10.07
N LEU A 148 -3.10 -8.86 -10.31
CA LEU A 148 -3.21 -9.93 -11.32
C LEU A 148 -3.05 -9.43 -12.77
N VAL A 149 -3.27 -8.14 -13.00
CA VAL A 149 -3.12 -7.49 -14.32
C VAL A 149 -1.91 -6.55 -14.38
N GLY A 150 -1.01 -6.62 -13.39
CA GLY A 150 0.17 -5.77 -13.29
C GLY A 150 -0.15 -4.31 -12.93
N GLY A 151 -1.33 -4.06 -12.37
CA GLY A 151 -1.74 -2.75 -11.86
C GLY A 151 -1.35 -2.54 -10.41
N PHE A 152 -1.41 -1.28 -9.97
CA PHE A 152 -1.15 -0.87 -8.59
C PHE A 152 -2.18 0.16 -8.14
N PHE A 153 -2.90 -0.15 -7.06
CA PHE A 153 -4.00 0.67 -6.56
C PHE A 153 -3.53 2.06 -6.09
N GLY A 154 -2.35 2.15 -5.48
CA GLY A 154 -1.76 3.44 -5.11
C GLY A 154 -1.51 4.36 -6.30
N MET A 155 -1.17 3.82 -7.48
CA MET A 155 -1.05 4.62 -8.71
C MET A 155 -2.42 5.12 -9.20
N TRP A 156 -3.50 4.36 -8.95
CA TRP A 156 -4.84 4.82 -9.29
C TRP A 156 -5.26 6.03 -8.47
N ARG A 157 -5.05 5.97 -7.15
CA ARG A 157 -5.32 7.09 -6.24
C ARG A 157 -4.39 8.28 -6.47
N ALA A 158 -3.10 8.04 -6.71
CA ALA A 158 -2.15 9.10 -7.03
C ALA A 158 -2.53 9.83 -8.34
N TRP A 159 -3.00 9.09 -9.34
CA TRP A 159 -3.47 9.73 -10.58
C TRP A 159 -4.66 10.66 -10.32
N ASP A 160 -5.62 10.27 -9.49
CA ASP A 160 -6.74 11.15 -9.12
C ASP A 160 -6.22 12.46 -8.49
N GLY A 161 -5.18 12.40 -7.66
CA GLY A 161 -4.52 13.58 -7.10
C GLY A 161 -3.78 14.44 -8.14
N ILE A 162 -3.11 13.83 -9.12
CA ILE A 162 -2.49 14.55 -10.25
C ILE A 162 -3.56 15.27 -11.08
N ARG A 163 -4.70 14.63 -11.29
CA ARG A 163 -5.83 15.16 -12.06
C ARG A 163 -6.60 16.22 -11.27
N ALA A 164 -6.66 16.11 -9.95
CA ALA A 164 -7.15 17.16 -9.07
C ALA A 164 -6.26 18.42 -9.14
N LEU A 165 -4.93 18.25 -9.23
CA LEU A 165 -4.03 19.37 -9.50
C LEU A 165 -4.24 19.97 -10.89
N ASP A 166 -4.44 19.15 -11.92
CA ASP A 166 -4.78 19.63 -13.28
C ASP A 166 -6.04 20.52 -13.25
N TYR A 167 -7.07 20.11 -12.50
CA TYR A 167 -8.29 20.90 -12.30
C TYR A 167 -8.01 22.20 -11.54
N LEU A 168 -7.32 22.13 -10.40
CA LEU A 168 -7.03 23.31 -9.59
C LEU A 168 -6.24 24.35 -10.40
N LEU A 169 -5.25 23.92 -11.18
CA LEU A 169 -4.45 24.81 -12.04
C LEU A 169 -5.20 25.34 -13.27
N SER A 170 -6.37 24.81 -13.61
CA SER A 170 -7.20 25.37 -14.68
C SER A 170 -8.08 26.53 -14.23
N ARG A 171 -8.11 26.83 -12.92
CA ARG A 171 -8.89 27.92 -12.32
C ARG A 171 -8.11 29.22 -12.36
N GLU A 172 -8.73 30.28 -12.88
CA GLU A 172 -8.11 31.61 -12.91
C GLU A 172 -7.89 32.20 -11.51
N GLU A 173 -8.61 31.67 -10.52
CA GLU A 173 -8.50 32.07 -9.13
C GLU A 173 -7.21 31.58 -8.47
N VAL A 174 -6.46 30.66 -9.10
CA VAL A 174 -5.31 29.97 -8.50
C VAL A 174 -3.99 30.54 -9.01
N ASP A 175 -3.08 30.84 -8.09
CA ASP A 175 -1.69 31.18 -8.40
C ASP A 175 -0.89 29.90 -8.64
N PRO A 176 -0.46 29.61 -9.89
CA PRO A 176 0.29 28.39 -10.20
C PRO A 176 1.69 28.36 -9.57
N LYS A 177 2.19 29.48 -9.02
CA LYS A 177 3.48 29.55 -8.34
C LYS A 177 3.44 29.12 -6.87
N HIS A 178 2.24 29.03 -6.30
CA HIS A 178 2.04 28.67 -4.89
C HIS A 178 0.92 27.64 -4.76
N VAL A 179 1.23 26.40 -5.16
CA VAL A 179 0.32 25.27 -5.03
C VAL A 179 0.84 24.22 -4.06
N GLY A 180 0.06 23.94 -3.02
CA GLY A 180 0.38 23.00 -1.96
C GLY A 180 -0.44 21.70 -2.01
N ILE A 181 0.01 20.70 -1.28
CA ILE A 181 -0.76 19.47 -1.02
C ILE A 181 -0.68 19.08 0.45
N THR A 182 -1.79 18.62 1.02
CA THR A 182 -1.85 18.13 2.41
C THR A 182 -2.94 17.08 2.61
N GLY A 183 -2.75 16.26 3.64
CA GLY A 183 -3.71 15.29 4.11
C GLY A 183 -3.16 14.48 5.27
N ASN A 184 -4.05 13.74 5.93
CA ASN A 184 -3.76 12.95 7.14
C ASN A 184 -4.03 11.47 6.94
N SER A 185 -3.25 10.59 7.57
CA SER A 185 -3.42 9.13 7.50
C SER A 185 -3.27 8.64 6.05
N GLY A 186 -4.29 8.00 5.44
CA GLY A 186 -4.31 7.74 3.99
C GLY A 186 -4.12 9.01 3.12
N GLY A 187 -4.52 10.18 3.61
CA GLY A 187 -4.20 11.47 2.98
C GLY A 187 -2.72 11.84 3.15
N GLY A 188 -2.09 11.44 4.24
CA GLY A 188 -0.65 11.51 4.45
C GLY A 188 0.11 10.58 3.50
N THR A 189 -0.41 9.37 3.27
CA THR A 189 0.04 8.44 2.21
C THR A 189 0.04 9.15 0.87
N MET A 190 -1.12 9.69 0.46
CA MET A 190 -1.28 10.34 -0.83
C MET A 190 -0.42 11.58 -0.99
N THR A 191 -0.33 12.41 0.05
CA THR A 191 0.56 13.58 0.05
C THR A 191 2.01 13.13 -0.18
N THR A 192 2.45 12.08 0.51
CA THR A 192 3.81 11.54 0.39
C THR A 192 4.09 11.01 -1.01
N TRP A 193 3.23 10.15 -1.56
CA TRP A 193 3.40 9.61 -2.92
C TRP A 193 3.35 10.71 -3.99
N LEU A 194 2.46 11.68 -3.86
CA LEU A 194 2.31 12.78 -4.82
C LEU A 194 3.51 13.72 -4.83
N CYS A 195 4.21 13.92 -3.70
CA CYS A 195 5.52 14.59 -3.68
C CYS A 195 6.53 13.88 -4.60
N GLY A 196 6.50 12.54 -4.63
CA GLY A 196 7.35 11.71 -5.47
C GLY A 196 7.00 11.71 -6.96
N LEU A 197 5.72 11.92 -7.30
CA LEU A 197 5.18 11.63 -8.62
C LEU A 197 4.86 12.87 -9.46
N GLU A 198 4.65 14.02 -8.83
CA GLU A 198 4.16 15.22 -9.48
C GLU A 198 5.06 16.42 -9.17
N PRO A 199 5.89 16.88 -10.12
CA PRO A 199 6.87 17.92 -9.87
C PRO A 199 6.25 19.32 -9.72
N ARG A 200 4.98 19.54 -10.07
CA ARG A 200 4.35 20.88 -10.01
C ARG A 200 4.02 21.36 -8.60
N TRP A 201 3.98 20.49 -7.59
CA TRP A 201 3.81 20.92 -6.20
C TRP A 201 4.90 21.91 -5.78
N THR A 202 4.53 22.91 -5.01
CA THR A 202 5.45 23.97 -4.54
C THR A 202 5.66 23.91 -3.03
N MET A 203 4.72 23.30 -2.29
CA MET A 203 4.83 23.01 -0.86
C MET A 203 4.02 21.77 -0.49
N ALA A 204 4.38 21.08 0.58
CA ALA A 204 3.63 19.89 1.03
C ALA A 204 3.60 19.75 2.55
N ALA A 205 2.52 19.14 3.05
CA ALA A 205 2.32 18.87 4.47
C ALA A 205 1.68 17.48 4.70
N PRO A 206 2.43 16.38 4.57
CA PRO A 206 1.92 15.05 4.91
C PRO A 206 1.76 14.90 6.43
N ALA A 207 0.58 14.44 6.88
CA ALA A 207 0.27 14.23 8.29
C ALA A 207 0.03 12.75 8.64
N CYS A 208 0.56 12.33 9.78
CA CYS A 208 0.28 11.05 10.46
C CYS A 208 0.38 9.85 9.51
N PHE A 209 1.52 9.72 8.84
CA PHE A 209 1.85 8.61 7.92
C PHE A 209 3.36 8.42 7.75
N VAL A 210 4.12 9.51 7.67
CA VAL A 210 5.56 9.46 7.40
C VAL A 210 6.28 8.83 8.59
N THR A 211 6.63 7.56 8.45
CA THR A 211 7.53 6.78 9.29
C THR A 211 8.44 5.96 8.36
N THR A 212 9.56 5.41 8.84
CA THR A 212 10.37 4.54 7.97
C THR A 212 9.65 3.22 7.74
N PHE A 213 9.79 2.61 6.56
CA PHE A 213 9.24 1.27 6.30
C PHE A 213 9.67 0.24 7.35
N ARG A 214 10.90 0.34 7.85
CA ARG A 214 11.41 -0.53 8.92
C ARG A 214 10.55 -0.44 10.18
N ARG A 215 10.28 0.77 10.68
CA ARG A 215 9.45 0.97 11.89
C ARG A 215 8.02 0.53 11.65
N ASN A 216 7.47 0.79 10.47
CA ASN A 216 6.14 0.32 10.11
C ASN A 216 6.04 -1.22 10.13
N LEU A 217 7.06 -1.90 9.61
CA LEU A 217 7.16 -3.37 9.64
C LEU A 217 7.31 -3.90 11.08
N GLU A 218 8.15 -3.27 11.91
CA GLU A 218 8.38 -3.65 13.32
C GLU A 218 7.12 -3.47 14.19
N ASN A 219 6.19 -2.60 13.80
CA ASN A 219 4.90 -2.44 14.47
C ASN A 219 3.93 -3.58 14.14
N GLU A 220 4.26 -4.46 13.19
CA GLU A 220 3.43 -5.58 12.74
C GLU A 220 2.02 -5.15 12.30
N LEU A 221 1.84 -3.89 11.92
CA LEU A 221 0.59 -3.36 11.40
C LEU A 221 0.63 -3.52 9.87
N PRO A 222 -0.33 -4.27 9.26
CA PRO A 222 -0.44 -4.30 7.81
C PRO A 222 -0.68 -2.89 7.27
N ALA A 223 -0.29 -2.70 6.02
CA ALA A 223 -0.52 -1.48 5.27
C ALA A 223 -1.36 -1.82 4.03
N ASP A 224 -2.35 -0.99 3.74
CA ASP A 224 -3.26 -1.19 2.62
C ASP A 224 -2.51 -1.20 1.28
N THR A 225 -3.15 -1.78 0.26
CA THR A 225 -2.62 -1.88 -1.10
C THR A 225 -2.23 -0.53 -1.69
N GLU A 226 -2.83 0.60 -1.31
CA GLU A 226 -2.37 1.92 -1.77
C GLU A 226 -1.08 2.40 -1.10
N GLN A 227 -0.75 1.87 0.07
CA GLN A 227 0.39 2.25 0.91
C GLN A 227 1.65 1.44 0.58
N CYS A 228 1.57 0.45 -0.32
CA CYS A 228 2.65 -0.48 -0.59
C CYS A 228 3.10 -0.45 -2.06
N PRO A 229 3.90 0.55 -2.49
CA PRO A 229 4.35 0.64 -3.87
C PRO A 229 5.22 -0.56 -4.28
N PRO A 230 4.90 -1.25 -5.39
CA PRO A 230 5.67 -2.41 -5.84
C PRO A 230 7.16 -2.09 -5.97
N ARG A 231 8.03 -3.01 -5.52
CA ARG A 231 9.49 -2.86 -5.59
C ARG A 231 10.10 -1.68 -4.82
N ALA A 232 9.33 -0.93 -4.02
CA ALA A 232 9.86 0.24 -3.31
C ALA A 232 11.08 -0.12 -2.44
N ILE A 233 10.97 -1.17 -1.63
CA ILE A 233 12.05 -1.63 -0.76
C ILE A 233 13.19 -2.24 -1.59
N ALA A 234 12.89 -3.00 -2.65
CA ALA A 234 13.90 -3.55 -3.57
C ALA A 234 14.76 -2.45 -4.23
N LEU A 235 14.15 -1.30 -4.52
CA LEU A 235 14.82 -0.13 -5.08
C LEU A 235 15.57 0.70 -4.02
N GLY A 236 15.48 0.32 -2.75
CA GLY A 236 16.05 1.03 -1.61
C GLY A 236 15.37 2.38 -1.36
N LEU A 237 14.06 2.47 -1.63
CA LEU A 237 13.23 3.63 -1.27
C LEU A 237 12.68 3.48 0.15
N ASP A 238 12.54 4.61 0.83
CA ASP A 238 11.83 4.77 2.10
C ASP A 238 10.85 5.96 2.00
N HIS A 239 9.95 6.18 2.96
CA HIS A 239 8.94 7.26 2.88
C HIS A 239 9.60 8.63 2.65
N ASP A 240 10.75 8.88 3.27
CA ASP A 240 11.50 10.13 3.10
C ASP A 240 12.09 10.31 1.70
N ASP A 241 12.20 9.28 0.87
CA ASP A 241 12.66 9.43 -0.52
C ASP A 241 11.61 10.02 -1.45
N PHE A 242 10.34 9.77 -1.16
CA PHE A 242 9.24 10.39 -1.88
C PHE A 242 9.16 11.88 -1.60
N LEU A 243 9.46 12.30 -0.37
CA LEU A 243 9.58 13.72 -0.01
C LEU A 243 10.87 14.32 -0.58
N ALA A 244 11.98 13.57 -0.59
CA ALA A 244 13.24 14.02 -1.19
C ALA A 244 13.10 14.36 -2.68
N ALA A 245 12.17 13.73 -3.41
CA ALA A 245 11.88 14.05 -4.79
C ALA A 245 11.41 15.50 -5.02
N MET A 246 10.85 16.15 -4.00
CA MET A 246 10.48 17.57 -4.03
C MET A 246 11.61 18.51 -3.58
N ALA A 247 12.70 18.01 -3.01
CA ALA A 247 13.80 18.85 -2.55
C ALA A 247 14.34 19.74 -3.71
N PRO A 248 14.64 21.03 -3.45
CA PRO A 248 14.67 21.72 -2.16
C PRO A 248 13.36 22.45 -1.77
N LYS A 249 12.19 22.09 -2.34
CA LYS A 249 10.92 22.80 -2.10
C LYS A 249 10.41 22.63 -0.65
N PRO A 250 9.64 23.60 -0.11
CA PRO A 250 9.09 23.54 1.25
C PRO A 250 8.28 22.28 1.58
N ILE A 251 8.62 21.58 2.66
CA ILE A 251 7.86 20.45 3.22
C ILE A 251 7.81 20.55 4.75
N ILE A 252 6.64 20.28 5.34
CA ILE A 252 6.50 20.03 6.77
C ILE A 252 5.96 18.61 7.00
N ILE A 253 6.69 17.80 7.75
CA ILE A 253 6.19 16.51 8.23
C ILE A 253 5.39 16.77 9.51
N LEU A 254 4.15 16.32 9.55
CA LEU A 254 3.27 16.41 10.72
C LEU A 254 3.12 15.00 11.30
N ALA A 255 3.62 14.79 12.50
CA ALA A 255 3.56 13.51 13.21
C ALA A 255 2.83 13.69 14.56
N LYS A 256 2.68 12.60 15.29
CA LYS A 256 1.97 12.53 16.57
C LYS A 256 2.74 11.65 17.55
N GLU A 257 2.78 12.06 18.81
CA GLU A 257 3.48 11.34 19.86
C GLU A 257 2.76 10.03 20.23
N ARG A 258 1.43 9.99 20.12
CA ARG A 258 0.59 8.84 20.54
C ARG A 258 -0.07 8.13 19.36
N ASP A 259 0.63 8.06 18.23
CA ASP A 259 0.14 7.44 17.00
C ASP A 259 0.75 6.04 16.81
N PHE A 260 0.02 5.18 16.11
CA PHE A 260 0.50 3.87 15.67
C PHE A 260 1.50 4.00 14.51
N PHE A 261 1.52 5.12 13.78
CA PHE A 261 2.67 5.47 12.96
C PHE A 261 3.81 5.94 13.86
N ASP A 262 4.78 5.06 14.06
CA ASP A 262 5.86 5.27 15.02
C ASP A 262 6.68 6.55 14.75
N VAL A 263 6.61 7.48 15.70
CA VAL A 263 7.30 8.77 15.66
C VAL A 263 8.83 8.63 15.58
N ARG A 264 9.41 7.53 16.07
CA ARG A 264 10.85 7.25 15.91
C ARG A 264 11.23 7.19 14.44
N GLY A 265 10.37 6.60 13.61
CA GLY A 265 10.58 6.58 12.17
C GLY A 265 10.37 7.95 11.52
N SER A 266 9.46 8.78 12.03
CA SER A 266 9.30 10.18 11.56
C SER A 266 10.55 11.01 11.87
N LEU A 267 11.15 10.83 13.05
CA LEU A 267 12.41 11.47 13.44
C LEU A 267 13.57 11.05 12.53
N ASP A 268 13.71 9.75 12.25
CA ASP A 268 14.72 9.22 11.33
C ASP A 268 14.54 9.79 9.91
N ALA A 269 13.31 9.79 9.39
CA ALA A 269 12.95 10.35 8.09
C ALA A 269 13.28 11.85 8.01
N PHE A 270 12.91 12.63 9.02
CA PHE A 270 13.22 14.06 9.08
C PHE A 270 14.72 14.32 9.16
N ALA A 271 15.48 13.61 9.98
CA ALA A 271 16.92 13.79 10.10
C ALA A 271 17.64 13.54 8.75
N ARG A 272 17.22 12.50 8.03
CA ARG A 272 17.71 12.17 6.68
C ARG A 272 17.41 13.29 5.67
N LEU A 273 16.19 13.84 5.69
CA LEU A 273 15.78 14.95 4.83
C LEU A 273 16.45 16.27 5.19
N LYS A 274 16.56 16.62 6.48
CA LYS A 274 17.23 17.84 6.95
C LYS A 274 18.67 17.90 6.45
N ARG A 275 19.38 16.76 6.50
CA ARG A 275 20.73 16.64 5.94
C ARG A 275 20.75 16.89 4.43
N LEU A 276 19.83 16.29 3.67
CA LEU A 276 19.71 16.50 2.23
C LEU A 276 19.45 17.98 1.90
N TYR A 277 18.47 18.60 2.57
CA TYR A 277 18.12 20.00 2.37
C TYR A 277 19.26 20.95 2.76
N THR A 278 20.05 20.60 3.77
CA THR A 278 21.25 21.38 4.16
C THR A 278 22.30 21.38 3.04
N LEU A 279 22.58 20.22 2.44
CA LEU A 279 23.50 20.13 1.29
C LEU A 279 23.01 20.92 0.07
N LEU A 280 21.69 21.06 -0.08
CA LEU A 280 21.06 21.85 -1.14
C LEU A 280 20.97 23.36 -0.81
N GLY A 281 21.45 23.80 0.35
CA GLY A 281 21.39 25.19 0.79
C GLY A 281 19.98 25.67 1.18
N ALA A 282 19.08 24.74 1.51
CA ALA A 282 17.67 25.01 1.76
C ALA A 282 17.19 24.39 3.08
N ALA A 283 18.05 24.35 4.11
CA ALA A 283 17.73 23.71 5.39
C ALA A 283 16.40 24.19 6.01
N ASP A 284 16.02 25.45 5.80
CA ASP A 284 14.79 26.04 6.36
C ASP A 284 13.50 25.66 5.62
N ASN A 285 13.62 24.97 4.48
CA ASN A 285 12.50 24.46 3.69
C ASN A 285 12.02 23.08 4.15
N ILE A 286 12.59 22.48 5.20
CA ILE A 286 12.10 21.23 5.77
C ILE A 286 11.87 21.39 7.29
N GLN A 287 10.69 20.99 7.75
CA GLN A 287 10.29 21.05 9.15
C GLN A 287 9.63 19.74 9.59
N LEU A 288 9.71 19.46 10.89
CA LEU A 288 8.96 18.41 11.57
C LEU A 288 8.16 19.07 12.70
N HIS A 289 6.89 18.72 12.82
CA HIS A 289 6.06 19.02 13.98
C HIS A 289 5.49 17.71 14.53
N ILE A 290 5.63 17.50 15.83
CA ILE A 290 5.08 16.34 16.55
C ILE A 290 4.02 16.87 17.50
N GLY A 291 2.75 16.56 17.23
CA GLY A 291 1.64 16.90 18.12
C GLY A 291 1.55 15.92 19.30
N PRO A 292 1.06 16.36 20.48
CA PRO A 292 1.07 15.55 21.70
C PRO A 292 -0.09 14.54 21.79
N THR A 293 -1.02 14.58 20.84
CA THR A 293 -2.26 13.79 20.81
C THR A 293 -2.10 12.49 20.02
N GLU A 294 -3.19 11.73 19.95
CA GLU A 294 -3.33 10.48 19.22
C GLU A 294 -3.43 10.71 17.69
N HIS A 295 -3.58 9.62 16.94
CA HIS A 295 -3.70 9.65 15.47
C HIS A 295 -4.83 10.58 15.00
N GLY A 296 -4.50 11.58 14.19
CA GLY A 296 -5.50 12.46 13.59
C GLY A 296 -4.95 13.77 13.04
N TYR A 297 -5.76 14.44 12.21
CA TYR A 297 -5.46 15.79 11.74
C TYR A 297 -5.99 16.83 12.72
N SER A 298 -5.62 16.73 13.99
CA SER A 298 -6.15 17.63 15.02
C SER A 298 -5.68 19.07 14.83
N GLN A 299 -6.34 19.99 15.54
CA GLN A 299 -6.15 21.44 15.39
C GLN A 299 -4.67 21.85 15.44
N GLU A 300 -3.87 21.33 16.37
CA GLU A 300 -2.46 21.72 16.47
C GLU A 300 -1.62 21.30 15.26
N ASN A 301 -1.93 20.15 14.63
CA ASN A 301 -1.27 19.76 13.38
C ASN A 301 -1.74 20.63 12.20
N ARG A 302 -3.04 20.99 12.17
CA ARG A 302 -3.59 21.90 11.14
C ARG A 302 -2.98 23.29 11.26
N GLU A 303 -2.86 23.82 12.47
CA GLU A 303 -2.22 25.11 12.72
C GLU A 303 -0.72 25.09 12.39
N ALA A 304 -0.01 24.00 12.68
CA ALA A 304 1.37 23.83 12.24
C ALA A 304 1.50 23.86 10.71
N MET A 305 0.56 23.23 9.99
CA MET A 305 0.46 23.32 8.54
C MET A 305 0.16 24.75 8.07
N TYR A 306 -0.83 25.42 8.65
CA TYR A 306 -1.19 26.80 8.28
C TYR A 306 -0.01 27.74 8.40
N ARG A 307 0.67 27.75 9.56
CA ARG A 307 1.87 28.58 9.79
C ARG A 307 2.96 28.30 8.77
N PHE A 308 3.19 27.03 8.45
CA PHE A 308 4.20 26.64 7.47
C PHE A 308 3.86 27.14 6.06
N PHE A 309 2.61 26.95 5.61
CA PHE A 309 2.16 27.43 4.29
C PHE A 309 2.14 28.96 4.24
N ASN A 310 1.66 29.64 5.28
CA ASN A 310 1.64 31.09 5.40
C ASN A 310 3.05 31.69 5.33
N ARG A 311 4.02 31.05 5.99
CA ARG A 311 5.43 31.44 5.90
C ARG A 311 5.95 31.41 4.45
N VAL A 312 5.51 30.45 3.65
CA VAL A 312 5.92 30.26 2.25
C VAL A 312 5.22 31.26 1.33
N THR A 313 3.91 31.46 1.48
CA THR A 313 3.10 32.25 0.53
C THR A 313 2.91 33.70 0.93
N LYS A 314 3.12 34.04 2.21
CA LYS A 314 2.86 35.36 2.80
C LYS A 314 1.41 35.83 2.65
N ILE A 315 0.46 34.92 2.49
CA ILE A 315 -0.96 35.26 2.25
C ILE A 315 -1.72 35.65 3.52
N SER A 316 -1.22 35.24 4.68
CA SER A 316 -1.82 35.46 5.99
C SER A 316 -0.74 35.37 7.07
N ASP A 317 -0.92 36.13 8.16
CA ASP A 317 -0.11 36.04 9.39
C ASP A 317 -0.88 35.32 10.51
N THR A 318 -1.94 34.57 10.16
CA THR A 318 -2.77 33.86 11.14
C THR A 318 -2.02 32.67 11.71
N GLU A 319 -1.97 32.59 13.05
CA GLU A 319 -1.27 31.55 13.80
C GLU A 319 -2.20 30.46 14.37
N GLN A 320 -3.49 30.77 14.51
CA GLN A 320 -4.52 29.92 15.13
C GLN A 320 -5.61 29.55 14.13
N GLU A 321 -6.22 28.39 14.31
CA GLU A 321 -7.34 27.98 13.48
C GLU A 321 -8.54 28.91 13.68
N PRO A 322 -9.12 29.47 12.60
CA PRO A 322 -10.35 30.26 12.72
C PRO A 322 -11.51 29.38 13.20
N ALA A 323 -12.54 29.99 13.79
CA ALA A 323 -13.76 29.25 14.14
C ALA A 323 -14.37 28.57 12.90
N LEU A 324 -14.70 27.29 13.04
CA LEU A 324 -15.18 26.43 11.96
C LEU A 324 -16.62 25.99 12.24
N THR A 325 -17.41 25.87 11.18
CA THR A 325 -18.75 25.29 11.23
C THR A 325 -18.76 24.09 10.31
N ILE A 326 -18.80 22.89 10.89
CA ILE A 326 -18.74 21.65 10.13
C ILE A 326 -20.06 21.43 9.41
N GLU A 327 -19.99 21.19 8.11
CA GLU A 327 -21.15 20.95 7.27
C GLU A 327 -21.68 19.54 7.43
N LYS A 328 -22.97 19.38 7.15
CA LYS A 328 -23.56 18.06 6.96
C LYS A 328 -23.11 17.46 5.62
N ASP A 329 -23.03 16.14 5.56
CA ASP A 329 -22.63 15.41 4.35
C ASP A 329 -23.46 15.82 3.13
N GLU A 330 -24.79 15.95 3.25
CA GLU A 330 -25.69 16.30 2.15
C GLU A 330 -25.40 17.71 1.58
N THR A 331 -24.92 18.61 2.44
CA THR A 331 -24.49 19.94 2.01
C THR A 331 -23.27 19.88 1.11
N LEU A 332 -22.42 18.85 1.22
CA LEU A 332 -21.17 18.71 0.47
C LEU A 332 -21.24 17.69 -0.69
N GLN A 333 -22.27 16.84 -0.71
CA GLN A 333 -22.49 15.85 -1.78
C GLN A 333 -22.62 16.52 -3.15
N CYS A 334 -21.91 15.96 -4.12
CA CYS A 334 -21.88 16.37 -5.51
C CYS A 334 -22.93 15.64 -6.36
N THR A 335 -23.32 14.42 -5.96
CA THR A 335 -24.36 13.62 -6.61
C THR A 335 -25.69 13.69 -5.84
N PRO A 336 -26.83 13.40 -6.49
CA PRO A 336 -28.15 13.49 -5.84
C PRO A 336 -28.33 12.62 -4.60
N HIS A 337 -27.75 11.42 -4.58
CA HIS A 337 -27.88 10.46 -3.47
C HIS A 337 -26.52 10.05 -2.87
N GLY A 338 -25.49 10.86 -3.11
CA GLY A 338 -24.16 10.70 -2.53
C GLY A 338 -23.39 9.47 -3.02
N GLN A 339 -23.60 8.98 -4.24
CA GLN A 339 -22.76 7.95 -4.89
C GLN A 339 -22.67 8.12 -6.42
N VAL A 340 -21.46 8.16 -6.98
CA VAL A 340 -21.19 8.24 -8.43
C VAL A 340 -21.70 7.03 -9.23
N ALA A 341 -21.99 5.91 -8.56
CA ALA A 341 -22.59 4.74 -9.19
C ALA A 341 -23.95 5.07 -9.84
N GLU A 342 -24.74 5.99 -9.27
CA GLU A 342 -26.01 6.43 -9.85
C GLU A 342 -25.81 7.18 -11.18
N LEU A 343 -24.64 7.81 -11.35
CA LEU A 343 -24.24 8.52 -12.57
C LEU A 343 -23.55 7.60 -13.59
N LYS A 344 -23.57 6.28 -13.36
CA LYS A 344 -22.94 5.26 -14.21
C LYS A 344 -21.44 5.50 -14.41
N SER A 345 -20.75 5.99 -13.37
CA SER A 345 -19.29 6.04 -13.37
C SER A 345 -18.72 4.65 -13.65
N ARG A 346 -17.67 4.57 -14.46
CA ARG A 346 -16.81 3.39 -14.50
C ARG A 346 -16.24 3.14 -13.10
N THR A 347 -15.89 1.89 -12.84
CA THR A 347 -15.34 1.45 -11.56
C THR A 347 -13.92 0.93 -11.76
N VAL A 348 -13.16 0.84 -10.68
CA VAL A 348 -11.85 0.17 -10.72
C VAL A 348 -11.99 -1.26 -11.26
N PHE A 349 -13.06 -1.97 -10.89
CA PHE A 349 -13.35 -3.30 -11.40
C PHE A 349 -13.55 -3.33 -12.93
N SER A 350 -14.39 -2.45 -13.49
CA SER A 350 -14.66 -2.50 -14.93
C SER A 350 -13.40 -2.19 -15.74
N CYS A 351 -12.60 -1.22 -15.29
CA CYS A 351 -11.30 -0.93 -15.90
C CYS A 351 -10.30 -2.09 -15.78
N THR A 352 -10.27 -2.76 -14.62
CA THR A 352 -9.38 -3.91 -14.37
C THR A 352 -9.80 -5.12 -15.21
N LYS A 353 -11.11 -5.35 -15.37
CA LYS A 353 -11.67 -6.36 -16.25
C LYS A 353 -11.28 -6.12 -17.70
N ASP A 354 -11.43 -4.89 -18.20
CA ASP A 354 -11.07 -4.55 -19.58
C ASP A 354 -9.58 -4.83 -19.82
N ARG A 355 -8.71 -4.43 -18.88
CA ARG A 355 -7.28 -4.75 -18.94
C ARG A 355 -7.01 -6.26 -18.94
N SER A 356 -7.71 -7.03 -18.12
CA SER A 356 -7.60 -8.50 -18.11
C SER A 356 -7.99 -9.10 -19.46
N LEU A 357 -9.05 -8.61 -20.10
CA LEU A 357 -9.50 -9.08 -21.40
C LEU A 357 -8.51 -8.72 -22.52
N GLU A 358 -7.92 -7.52 -22.48
CA GLU A 358 -6.85 -7.12 -23.40
C GLU A 358 -5.61 -8.01 -23.26
N LEU A 359 -5.20 -8.30 -22.03
CA LEU A 359 -4.09 -9.21 -21.75
C LEU A 359 -4.39 -10.62 -22.25
N ALA A 360 -5.59 -11.14 -22.06
CA ALA A 360 -5.99 -12.45 -22.58
C ALA A 360 -5.90 -12.53 -24.12
N LYS A 361 -6.26 -11.44 -24.82
CA LYS A 361 -6.16 -11.36 -26.29
C LYS A 361 -4.72 -11.28 -26.82
N SER A 362 -3.81 -10.71 -26.03
CA SER A 362 -2.43 -10.41 -26.46
C SER A 362 -1.39 -11.44 -25.99
N ARG A 363 -1.68 -12.20 -24.94
CA ARG A 363 -0.78 -13.22 -24.41
C ARG A 363 -0.69 -14.41 -25.36
N LYS A 364 0.54 -14.78 -25.71
CA LYS A 364 0.81 -16.03 -26.43
C LYS A 364 0.79 -17.20 -25.43
N PRO A 365 0.23 -18.37 -25.79
CA PRO A 365 0.38 -19.56 -24.98
C PRO A 365 1.87 -19.93 -24.91
N LEU A 366 2.37 -20.16 -23.69
CA LEU A 366 3.74 -20.62 -23.47
C LEU A 366 3.70 -22.12 -23.16
N ALA A 367 4.69 -22.86 -23.65
CA ALA A 367 4.86 -24.28 -23.38
C ALA A 367 6.35 -24.63 -23.20
N GLY A 368 6.64 -25.82 -22.66
CA GLY A 368 8.01 -26.31 -22.49
C GLY A 368 8.91 -25.32 -21.74
N ASP A 369 10.11 -25.09 -22.27
CA ASP A 369 11.11 -24.23 -21.65
C ASP A 369 10.70 -22.76 -21.60
N GLU A 370 9.92 -22.26 -22.56
CA GLU A 370 9.43 -20.88 -22.52
C GLU A 370 8.50 -20.64 -21.32
N LEU A 371 7.60 -21.60 -21.05
CA LEU A 371 6.73 -21.54 -19.87
C LEU A 371 7.55 -21.64 -18.59
N LYS A 372 8.51 -22.58 -18.53
CA LYS A 372 9.38 -22.75 -17.36
C LYS A 372 10.17 -21.48 -17.07
N ASN A 373 10.75 -20.84 -18.09
CA ASN A 373 11.49 -19.60 -17.96
C ASN A 373 10.59 -18.44 -17.51
N ALA A 374 9.39 -18.33 -18.08
CA ALA A 374 8.42 -17.31 -17.68
C ALA A 374 7.97 -17.47 -16.23
N VAL A 375 7.64 -18.69 -15.79
CA VAL A 375 7.25 -18.99 -14.41
C VAL A 375 8.42 -18.71 -13.45
N THR A 376 9.63 -19.15 -13.78
CA THR A 376 10.84 -18.90 -12.99
C THR A 376 11.08 -17.40 -12.82
N ALA A 377 10.94 -16.61 -13.89
CA ALA A 377 11.11 -15.17 -13.86
C ALA A 377 10.01 -14.46 -13.05
N VAL A 378 8.73 -14.82 -13.25
CA VAL A 378 7.60 -14.22 -12.52
C VAL A 378 7.68 -14.52 -11.02
N LEU A 379 8.07 -15.74 -10.67
CA LEU A 379 8.23 -16.16 -9.28
C LEU A 379 9.57 -15.71 -8.66
N GLN A 380 10.47 -15.11 -9.44
CA GLN A 380 11.81 -14.71 -9.00
C GLN A 380 12.58 -15.86 -8.33
N LEU A 381 12.48 -17.06 -8.91
CA LEU A 381 13.16 -18.23 -8.37
C LEU A 381 14.68 -18.11 -8.57
N PRO A 382 15.50 -18.44 -7.56
CA PRO A 382 16.94 -18.52 -7.74
C PRO A 382 17.31 -19.66 -8.71
N PRO A 383 18.54 -19.67 -9.26
CA PRO A 383 19.06 -20.83 -9.95
C PRO A 383 18.94 -22.08 -9.08
N ALA A 384 18.72 -23.24 -9.71
CA ALA A 384 18.68 -24.51 -9.01
C ALA A 384 19.98 -24.71 -8.21
N ALA A 385 19.82 -25.14 -6.96
CA ALA A 385 20.96 -25.45 -6.11
C ALA A 385 21.69 -26.68 -6.64
N LYS A 386 23.01 -26.71 -6.42
CA LYS A 386 23.84 -27.86 -6.81
C LYS A 386 23.87 -28.96 -5.75
N GLU A 387 23.70 -28.56 -4.49
CA GLU A 387 23.77 -29.46 -3.35
C GLU A 387 22.39 -29.63 -2.68
N PRO A 388 22.13 -30.79 -2.07
CA PRO A 388 20.99 -31.00 -1.19
C PRO A 388 20.90 -29.92 -0.11
N PRO A 389 19.70 -29.58 0.36
CA PRO A 389 19.55 -28.64 1.48
C PRO A 389 20.07 -29.24 2.78
N GLU A 390 20.63 -28.37 3.62
CA GLU A 390 20.80 -28.67 5.04
C GLU A 390 19.41 -28.90 5.66
N PHE A 391 19.35 -29.80 6.64
CA PHE A 391 18.10 -30.08 7.34
C PHE A 391 18.34 -30.43 8.81
N ARG A 392 17.35 -30.13 9.64
CA ARG A 392 17.34 -30.51 11.06
C ARG A 392 16.36 -31.65 11.26
N ILE A 393 16.72 -32.59 12.14
CA ILE A 393 15.81 -33.65 12.59
C ILE A 393 15.15 -33.13 13.87
N LEU A 394 13.85 -32.84 13.79
CA LEU A 394 13.08 -32.35 14.93
C LEU A 394 12.63 -33.54 15.78
N ARG A 395 12.56 -33.34 17.10
CA ARG A 395 12.05 -34.37 18.00
C ARG A 395 10.55 -34.55 17.75
N GLY A 396 10.15 -35.78 17.45
CA GLY A 396 8.75 -36.13 17.22
C GLY A 396 7.87 -35.83 18.43
N LEU A 397 6.71 -35.24 18.17
CA LEU A 397 5.67 -35.03 19.18
C LEU A 397 4.86 -36.32 19.32
N LYS A 398 4.58 -36.72 20.57
CA LYS A 398 3.78 -37.93 20.83
C LYS A 398 2.30 -37.67 20.53
N SER A 399 1.59 -38.72 20.10
CA SER A 399 0.12 -38.80 20.15
C SER A 399 -0.65 -37.79 19.30
N ARG A 400 -0.24 -37.59 18.03
CA ARG A 400 -0.99 -36.75 17.07
C ARG A 400 -2.14 -37.48 16.35
N ASN A 401 -2.39 -38.77 16.59
CA ASN A 401 -3.46 -39.55 15.92
C ASN A 401 -3.39 -39.54 14.37
N TYR A 402 -2.18 -39.60 13.82
CA TYR A 402 -2.00 -39.76 12.37
C TYR A 402 -2.44 -41.14 11.87
N PRO A 403 -2.69 -41.31 10.55
CA PRO A 403 -3.05 -42.60 9.96
C PRO A 403 -1.99 -43.70 10.11
N ARG A 404 -0.72 -43.33 10.36
CA ARG A 404 0.35 -44.26 10.71
C ARG A 404 0.85 -44.00 12.14
N ALA A 405 1.30 -45.06 12.81
CA ALA A 405 1.67 -45.03 14.23
C ALA A 405 2.90 -44.14 14.53
N HIS A 406 3.74 -43.87 13.55
CA HIS A 406 4.97 -43.10 13.73
C HIS A 406 5.10 -41.96 12.71
N ALA A 407 5.70 -40.87 13.18
CA ALA A 407 6.03 -39.72 12.35
C ALA A 407 7.43 -39.18 12.71
N ALA A 408 8.12 -38.64 11.71
CA ALA A 408 9.41 -37.95 11.85
C ALA A 408 9.32 -36.60 11.16
N THR A 409 9.72 -35.53 11.83
CA THR A 409 9.65 -34.18 11.27
C THR A 409 11.05 -33.64 11.00
N TYR A 410 11.23 -33.06 9.82
CA TYR A 410 12.47 -32.46 9.35
C TYR A 410 12.23 -30.99 9.04
N ALA A 411 13.15 -30.11 9.45
CA ALA A 411 13.16 -28.72 9.02
C ALA A 411 14.19 -28.57 7.90
N VAL A 412 13.70 -28.51 6.66
CA VAL A 412 14.52 -28.40 5.44
C VAL A 412 14.81 -26.93 5.16
N GLU A 413 16.09 -26.55 5.13
CA GLU A 413 16.50 -25.17 4.93
C GLU A 413 16.39 -24.79 3.44
N SER A 414 15.42 -23.95 3.11
CA SER A 414 15.19 -23.50 1.74
C SER A 414 16.01 -22.25 1.40
N GLU A 415 16.23 -21.38 2.39
CA GLU A 415 17.12 -20.23 2.37
C GLU A 415 17.77 -20.08 3.76
N PRO A 416 18.91 -19.35 3.90
CA PRO A 416 19.56 -19.17 5.19
C PRO A 416 18.59 -18.67 6.28
N GLY A 417 18.34 -19.52 7.28
CA GLY A 417 17.43 -19.25 8.39
C GLY A 417 15.94 -19.44 8.09
N VAL A 418 15.56 -19.94 6.91
CA VAL A 418 14.18 -20.19 6.49
C VAL A 418 13.96 -21.67 6.23
N PHE A 419 12.92 -22.24 6.85
CA PHE A 419 12.69 -23.69 6.85
C PHE A 419 11.29 -24.05 6.34
N ALA A 420 11.24 -25.05 5.48
CA ALA A 420 10.04 -25.82 5.20
C ALA A 420 9.98 -27.01 6.16
N LEU A 421 8.81 -27.29 6.75
CA LEU A 421 8.66 -28.40 7.68
C LEU A 421 8.08 -29.61 6.95
N VAL A 422 8.80 -30.73 7.01
CA VAL A 422 8.45 -31.96 6.31
C VAL A 422 8.21 -33.07 7.33
N THR A 423 7.00 -33.59 7.39
CA THR A 423 6.66 -34.72 8.26
C THR A 423 6.51 -36.00 7.45
N ARG A 424 7.33 -37.00 7.77
CA ARG A 424 7.28 -38.34 7.20
C ARG A 424 6.42 -39.26 8.06
N LEU A 425 5.46 -39.97 7.46
CA LEU A 425 4.67 -41.01 8.15
C LEU A 425 5.25 -42.41 7.92
N GLY A 426 5.31 -43.21 8.97
CA GLY A 426 5.90 -44.57 8.94
C GLY A 426 5.23 -45.56 9.89
N ASN A 427 5.41 -46.85 9.60
CA ASN A 427 4.92 -47.95 10.43
C ASN A 427 5.90 -48.34 11.55
N GLN A 428 7.10 -47.74 11.55
CA GLN A 428 8.13 -47.97 12.56
C GLN A 428 8.67 -46.63 13.06
N SER A 429 9.14 -46.61 14.31
CA SER A 429 9.77 -45.44 14.90
C SER A 429 11.01 -45.06 14.11
N HIS A 430 11.11 -43.79 13.71
CA HIS A 430 12.25 -43.25 12.98
C HIS A 430 12.56 -41.85 13.49
N ILE A 431 13.70 -41.69 14.17
CA ILE A 431 14.10 -40.42 14.82
C ILE A 431 15.50 -39.96 14.35
N SER A 432 15.85 -40.30 13.11
CA SER A 432 17.16 -40.04 12.52
C SER A 432 17.01 -39.50 11.09
N ARG A 433 18.11 -39.36 10.35
CA ARG A 433 18.09 -38.93 8.94
C ARG A 433 17.12 -39.78 8.10
N PRO A 434 16.48 -39.24 7.04
CA PRO A 434 15.60 -40.02 6.19
C PRO A 434 16.26 -41.33 5.71
N PRO A 435 15.52 -42.45 5.62
CA PRO A 435 16.03 -43.67 5.04
C PRO A 435 16.50 -43.44 3.60
N GLN A 436 17.51 -44.20 3.18
CA GLN A 436 17.87 -44.27 1.76
C GLN A 436 16.93 -45.25 1.08
N ASP A 437 16.08 -44.77 0.18
CA ASP A 437 15.02 -45.55 -0.44
C ASP A 437 14.84 -45.14 -1.92
N PRO A 438 15.14 -46.05 -2.88
CA PRO A 438 15.01 -45.76 -4.31
C PRO A 438 13.56 -45.78 -4.83
N SER A 439 12.59 -46.07 -3.96
CA SER A 439 11.18 -46.18 -4.32
C SER A 439 10.54 -44.80 -4.40
N PRO A 440 9.56 -44.57 -5.31
CA PRO A 440 8.88 -43.30 -5.40
C PRO A 440 8.19 -42.91 -4.09
N ALA A 441 8.41 -41.67 -3.63
CA ALA A 441 7.71 -41.08 -2.49
C ALA A 441 6.40 -40.38 -2.90
N LEU A 442 5.48 -40.27 -1.95
CA LEU A 442 4.33 -39.37 -2.01
C LEU A 442 4.66 -38.11 -1.21
N LEU A 443 4.67 -36.96 -1.89
CA LEU A 443 4.82 -35.64 -1.27
C LEU A 443 3.48 -34.91 -1.31
N TYR A 444 2.91 -34.66 -0.14
CA TYR A 444 1.71 -33.86 0.06
C TYR A 444 2.10 -32.42 0.43
N ILE A 445 1.68 -31.44 -0.36
CA ILE A 445 1.90 -30.03 -0.04
C ILE A 445 0.65 -29.49 0.65
N SER A 446 0.81 -29.09 1.90
CA SER A 446 -0.30 -28.71 2.76
C SER A 446 -0.90 -27.37 2.38
N HIS A 447 -2.20 -27.21 2.55
CA HIS A 447 -2.87 -25.93 2.30
C HIS A 447 -2.68 -24.95 3.47
N HIS A 448 -2.81 -25.47 4.69
CA HIS A 448 -2.85 -24.71 5.93
C HIS A 448 -2.05 -25.33 7.06
N SER A 449 -2.05 -26.66 7.18
CA SER A 449 -1.27 -27.38 8.18
C SER A 449 -1.18 -28.87 7.85
N ALA A 450 0.03 -29.36 7.64
CA ALA A 450 0.32 -30.77 7.48
C ALA A 450 -0.20 -31.60 8.67
N ASP A 451 -0.05 -31.09 9.90
CA ASP A 451 -0.53 -31.77 11.10
C ASP A 451 -2.06 -32.00 11.10
N VAL A 452 -2.84 -30.97 10.79
CA VAL A 452 -4.30 -31.07 10.75
C VAL A 452 -4.73 -31.93 9.56
N GLU A 453 -4.19 -31.64 8.38
CA GLU A 453 -4.59 -32.28 7.14
C GLU A 453 -4.26 -33.79 7.16
N MET A 454 -3.09 -34.21 7.66
CA MET A 454 -2.79 -35.63 7.82
C MET A 454 -3.77 -36.39 8.72
N ARG A 455 -4.41 -35.72 9.69
CA ARG A 455 -5.40 -36.33 10.59
C ARG A 455 -6.79 -36.40 9.97
N GLU A 456 -7.16 -35.34 9.26
CA GLU A 456 -8.56 -35.05 8.91
C GLU A 456 -8.87 -35.22 7.43
N GLU A 457 -7.92 -35.01 6.52
CA GLU A 457 -8.12 -35.11 5.06
C GLU A 457 -8.30 -36.58 4.63
N PRO A 458 -9.51 -36.99 4.18
CA PRO A 458 -9.79 -38.38 3.81
C PRO A 458 -8.89 -38.89 2.67
N ALA A 459 -8.54 -38.04 1.71
CA ALA A 459 -7.70 -38.44 0.57
C ALA A 459 -6.32 -38.96 0.99
N ILE A 460 -5.77 -38.46 2.10
CA ILE A 460 -4.47 -38.94 2.62
C ILE A 460 -4.58 -40.40 3.07
N LYS A 461 -5.67 -40.78 3.76
CA LYS A 461 -5.90 -42.17 4.17
C LYS A 461 -6.04 -43.09 2.95
N ASP A 462 -6.79 -42.64 1.94
CA ASP A 462 -6.99 -43.40 0.69
C ASP A 462 -5.67 -43.62 -0.06
N TRP A 463 -4.82 -42.59 -0.16
CA TRP A 463 -3.50 -42.71 -0.79
C TRP A 463 -2.55 -43.61 -0.02
N LEU A 464 -2.53 -43.52 1.31
CA LEU A 464 -1.74 -44.42 2.15
C LEU A 464 -2.19 -45.88 2.01
N GLY A 465 -3.49 -46.14 1.81
CA GLY A 465 -4.03 -47.46 1.53
C GLY A 465 -3.71 -47.97 0.12
N LYS A 466 -3.76 -47.08 -0.89
CA LYS A 466 -3.46 -47.40 -2.28
C LYS A 466 -1.96 -47.63 -2.54
N PHE A 467 -1.11 -46.97 -1.76
CA PHE A 467 0.35 -47.02 -1.90
C PHE A 467 1.01 -47.36 -0.56
N PRO A 468 0.74 -48.55 0.02
CA PRO A 468 1.18 -48.88 1.37
C PRO A 468 2.71 -48.92 1.51
N ASP A 469 3.40 -49.30 0.44
CA ASP A 469 4.86 -49.45 0.43
C ASP A 469 5.61 -48.16 0.07
N ARG A 470 4.90 -47.08 -0.28
CA ARG A 470 5.54 -45.79 -0.58
C ARG A 470 5.81 -45.00 0.70
N ALA A 471 6.94 -44.30 0.72
CA ALA A 471 7.19 -43.28 1.73
C ALA A 471 6.20 -42.12 1.54
N PHE A 472 5.62 -41.64 2.64
CA PHE A 472 4.71 -40.50 2.61
C PHE A 472 5.31 -39.34 3.40
N TYR A 473 5.34 -38.17 2.77
CA TYR A 473 5.81 -36.92 3.33
C TYR A 473 4.73 -35.87 3.18
N ALA A 474 4.48 -35.08 4.22
CA ALA A 474 3.67 -33.87 4.14
C ALA A 474 4.57 -32.65 4.40
N CYS A 475 4.37 -31.58 3.63
CA CYS A 475 5.21 -30.38 3.63
C CYS A 475 4.37 -29.14 3.97
N ASP A 476 4.72 -28.50 5.09
CA ASP A 476 4.35 -27.13 5.38
C ASP A 476 5.42 -26.20 4.79
N VAL A 477 5.05 -25.44 3.76
CA VAL A 477 5.88 -24.32 3.27
C VAL A 477 5.90 -23.19 4.30
N ARG A 478 6.80 -22.22 4.14
CA ARG A 478 6.91 -21.09 5.07
C ARG A 478 5.56 -20.39 5.29
N GLY A 479 5.29 -20.04 6.53
CA GLY A 479 4.12 -19.27 6.94
C GLY A 479 2.82 -20.06 7.05
N ILE A 480 2.84 -21.39 6.95
CA ILE A 480 1.71 -22.26 7.27
C ILE A 480 2.13 -23.36 8.27
N GLY A 481 1.15 -24.14 8.74
CA GLY A 481 1.36 -25.19 9.72
C GLY A 481 2.02 -24.68 10.99
N GLU A 482 3.05 -25.37 11.46
CA GLU A 482 3.80 -24.97 12.67
C GLU A 482 4.67 -23.72 12.45
N SER A 483 4.84 -23.26 11.19
CA SER A 483 5.51 -21.99 10.86
C SER A 483 4.54 -20.82 10.66
N ARG A 484 3.24 -21.02 10.92
CA ARG A 484 2.23 -19.95 10.79
C ARG A 484 2.53 -18.82 11.78
N PRO A 485 2.61 -17.56 11.31
CA PRO A 485 2.88 -16.42 12.17
C PRO A 485 1.61 -15.93 12.89
N ASP A 486 1.79 -15.40 14.10
CA ASP A 486 0.79 -14.59 14.83
C ASP A 486 1.05 -13.08 14.68
N THR A 487 1.89 -12.70 13.70
CA THR A 487 2.09 -11.30 13.29
C THR A 487 0.73 -10.66 12.98
N CYS A 488 0.53 -9.40 13.38
CA CYS A 488 -0.75 -8.68 13.28
C CYS A 488 -1.83 -9.15 14.26
N GLY A 489 -1.53 -10.10 15.16
CA GLY A 489 -2.44 -10.62 16.18
C GLY A 489 -2.80 -12.10 15.98
N SER A 490 -3.33 -12.72 17.05
CA SER A 490 -3.75 -14.11 17.04
C SER A 490 -4.96 -14.34 16.12
N ASP A 491 -4.96 -15.49 15.43
CA ASP A 491 -6.05 -15.94 14.54
C ASP A 491 -6.34 -14.99 13.36
N GLN A 492 -5.35 -14.18 12.95
CA GLN A 492 -5.50 -13.24 11.84
C GLN A 492 -5.01 -13.77 10.49
N PHE A 493 -4.49 -15.00 10.41
CA PHE A 493 -3.78 -15.46 9.20
C PHE A 493 -4.59 -15.31 7.89
N LEU A 494 -5.88 -15.66 7.90
CA LEU A 494 -6.77 -15.60 6.72
C LEU A 494 -7.60 -14.32 6.63
N THR A 495 -7.44 -13.38 7.55
CA THR A 495 -8.19 -12.14 7.47
C THR A 495 -7.64 -11.29 6.31
N PRO A 496 -8.48 -10.54 5.58
CA PRO A 496 -8.03 -9.78 4.40
C PRO A 496 -6.90 -8.78 4.70
N TYR A 497 -6.82 -8.32 5.95
CA TYR A 497 -5.79 -7.42 6.48
C TYR A 497 -5.00 -8.11 7.59
N GLY A 498 -4.67 -9.39 7.37
CA GLY A 498 -4.06 -10.27 8.35
C GLY A 498 -2.61 -10.62 8.02
N SER A 499 -2.10 -11.67 8.69
CA SER A 499 -0.69 -12.05 8.62
C SER A 499 -0.28 -12.50 7.22
N ASP A 500 -1.05 -13.34 6.51
CA ASP A 500 -0.68 -13.79 5.16
C ASP A 500 -0.58 -12.61 4.18
N TYR A 501 -1.54 -11.68 4.26
CA TYR A 501 -1.52 -10.43 3.51
C TYR A 501 -0.29 -9.58 3.86
N PHE A 502 0.02 -9.41 5.14
CA PHE A 502 1.19 -8.67 5.60
C PHE A 502 2.48 -9.17 4.94
N TYR A 503 2.73 -10.48 4.91
CA TYR A 503 3.91 -11.03 4.25
C TYR A 503 3.84 -10.89 2.72
N ALA A 504 2.67 -11.12 2.12
CA ALA A 504 2.48 -11.02 0.68
C ALA A 504 2.74 -9.59 0.15
N ILE A 505 2.22 -8.56 0.83
CA ILE A 505 2.35 -7.18 0.37
C ILE A 505 3.79 -6.66 0.52
N HIS A 506 4.49 -7.03 1.59
CA HIS A 506 5.91 -6.71 1.77
C HIS A 506 6.80 -7.46 0.76
N ALA A 507 6.48 -8.72 0.46
CA ALA A 507 7.14 -9.49 -0.59
C ALA A 507 7.04 -8.81 -1.98
N LEU A 508 5.91 -8.16 -2.28
CA LEU A 508 5.76 -7.36 -3.51
C LEU A 508 6.64 -6.09 -3.49
N MET A 509 6.77 -5.43 -2.35
CA MET A 509 7.69 -4.28 -2.20
C MET A 509 9.17 -4.68 -2.28
N LEU A 510 9.51 -5.91 -1.85
CA LEU A 510 10.84 -6.51 -1.92
C LEU A 510 11.18 -7.11 -3.28
N GLU A 511 10.22 -7.15 -4.22
CA GLU A 511 10.37 -7.85 -5.51
C GLU A 511 10.74 -9.34 -5.35
N LYS A 512 10.25 -9.96 -4.28
CA LYS A 512 10.42 -11.39 -3.99
C LYS A 512 9.06 -12.00 -3.68
N PRO A 513 8.23 -12.30 -4.69
CA PRO A 513 6.84 -12.71 -4.49
C PRO A 513 6.70 -13.85 -3.49
N TYR A 514 5.76 -13.74 -2.57
CA TYR A 514 5.62 -14.71 -1.48
C TYR A 514 5.28 -16.12 -1.98
N ILE A 515 4.52 -16.21 -3.07
CA ILE A 515 4.28 -17.47 -3.78
C ILE A 515 5.55 -18.07 -4.40
N GLY A 516 6.49 -17.23 -4.86
CA GLY A 516 7.79 -17.69 -5.37
C GLY A 516 8.66 -18.25 -4.26
N GLN A 517 8.66 -17.60 -3.10
CA GLN A 517 9.31 -18.10 -1.89
C GLN A 517 8.73 -19.45 -1.43
N LYS A 518 7.40 -19.58 -1.35
CA LYS A 518 6.73 -20.87 -1.06
C LYS A 518 7.01 -21.94 -2.12
N THR A 519 7.15 -21.55 -3.39
CA THR A 519 7.54 -22.47 -4.48
C THR A 519 8.97 -22.97 -4.28
N LEU A 520 9.90 -22.10 -3.88
CA LEU A 520 11.27 -22.49 -3.55
C LEU A 520 11.32 -23.50 -2.40
N ASP A 521 10.49 -23.31 -1.36
CA ASP A 521 10.37 -24.29 -0.27
C ASP A 521 10.04 -25.69 -0.79
N VAL A 522 9.05 -25.81 -1.67
CA VAL A 522 8.66 -27.09 -2.28
C VAL A 522 9.81 -27.69 -3.11
N LEU A 523 10.48 -26.87 -3.93
CA LEU A 523 11.60 -27.34 -4.75
C LEU A 523 12.76 -27.86 -3.89
N ARG A 524 13.07 -27.18 -2.78
CA ARG A 524 14.12 -27.62 -1.85
C ARG A 524 13.71 -28.88 -1.08
N VAL A 525 12.43 -29.05 -0.78
CA VAL A 525 11.92 -30.32 -0.24
C VAL A 525 12.05 -31.45 -1.25
N ILE A 526 11.83 -31.21 -2.55
CA ILE A 526 12.08 -32.21 -3.60
C ILE A 526 13.57 -32.59 -3.64
N ASP A 527 14.48 -31.61 -3.61
CA ASP A 527 15.93 -31.86 -3.55
C ASP A 527 16.33 -32.70 -2.32
N PHE A 528 15.70 -32.41 -1.17
CA PHE A 528 15.87 -33.19 0.06
C PHE A 528 15.44 -34.65 -0.14
N LEU A 529 14.28 -34.90 -0.75
CA LEU A 529 13.80 -36.26 -1.01
C LEU A 529 14.70 -37.01 -2.00
N HIS A 530 15.17 -36.35 -3.06
CA HIS A 530 16.14 -36.93 -4.00
C HIS A 530 17.45 -37.31 -3.31
N SER A 531 17.93 -36.52 -2.34
CA SER A 531 19.11 -36.88 -1.54
C SER A 531 18.90 -38.12 -0.65
N GLY A 532 17.63 -38.44 -0.36
CA GLY A 532 17.19 -39.70 0.26
C GLY A 532 17.06 -40.86 -0.71
N GLY A 533 17.26 -40.66 -2.02
CA GLY A 533 17.18 -41.68 -3.07
C GLY A 533 15.83 -41.80 -3.78
N HIS A 534 14.81 -41.03 -3.37
CA HIS A 534 13.44 -41.12 -3.90
C HIS A 534 13.26 -40.65 -5.35
#